data_AF-A0A8J5YJG3-F1
#
_entry.id   AF-A0A8J5YJG3-F1
#
_cell.length_a   1.000
_cell.length_b   1.000
_cell.length_c   1.000
_cell.angle_alpha   90.00
_cell.angle_beta   90.00
_cell.angle_gamma   90.00
#
_symmetry.space_group_name_H-M   'P 1'
#
loop_
_entity.id
_entity.type
_entity.pdbx_description
1 polymer ?
#
loop_
_entity_poly.entity_id
_entity_poly.type
_entity_poly.pdbx_seq_one_letter_code
_entity_poly.pdbx_strand_id
1 'polypeptide(L)'
;MLLLVLCCNAGQISTEFAMEIMSLKPSFARKLNHQGLSPIHLAVEKGNQEMALRLIETDNDLVRVRGKNGVTPLHYICEVGTDNGLLDTFLKTCPDSIRDVTTANCTALHIATKNNKLDVLQDLTRTLRKKHYCWEVVNRKDKNGNTALHIAARNYQPEMVKVLLNCRANKHATDRHGLTALDVAQNRNSRESITVLRGCFIPRVSNFNQKLEKQIDKYVTKASLLIFHDMDNISGDDRSALLVILGLLLTVTYQASLSPPGGVWQGDSSSNSIVTTRIHERKLPGSIGTSVMGQHFKYYLRFLLHASTNQYLPQLQPF
;
A
#
# COMPACT_ATOMS: atom_id res chain seq x y z
N MET A 1 22.96 16.23 32.09
CA MET A 1 22.78 15.12 31.13
C MET A 1 22.13 13.90 31.78
N LEU A 2 22.70 13.29 32.81
CA LEU A 2 22.09 12.14 33.50
C LEU A 2 20.64 12.44 33.96
N LEU A 3 20.42 13.65 34.51
CA LEU A 3 19.10 14.15 34.89
C LEU A 3 18.11 14.22 33.71
N LEU A 4 18.55 14.75 32.55
CA LEU A 4 17.75 14.80 31.33
C LEU A 4 17.37 13.40 30.82
N VAL A 5 18.29 12.44 30.92
CA VAL A 5 18.02 11.03 30.56
C VAL A 5 16.95 10.44 31.47
N LEU A 6 17.01 10.70 32.78
CA LEU A 6 16.00 10.26 33.73
C LEU A 6 14.63 10.90 33.46
N CYS A 7 14.61 12.18 33.07
CA CYS A 7 13.37 12.86 32.72
C CYS A 7 12.69 12.28 31.47
N CYS A 8 13.48 11.86 30.47
CA CYS A 8 12.94 11.17 29.30
C CYS A 8 12.33 9.79 29.63
N ASN A 9 12.68 9.20 30.78
CA ASN A 9 12.13 7.93 31.27
C ASN A 9 10.86 8.10 32.13
N ALA A 10 10.54 9.31 32.59
CA ALA A 10 9.45 9.57 33.52
C ALA A 10 8.32 10.40 32.87
N GLY A 11 7.16 10.47 33.54
CA GLY A 11 5.92 11.08 33.03
C GLY A 11 5.91 12.62 32.92
N GLN A 12 4.74 13.23 33.03
CA GLN A 12 4.57 14.69 32.79
C GLN A 12 5.34 15.59 33.76
N ILE A 13 5.47 15.24 35.04
CA ILE A 13 6.19 16.09 36.01
C ILE A 13 7.68 16.25 35.63
N SER A 14 8.25 15.26 34.94
CA SER A 14 9.62 15.32 34.46
C SER A 14 9.80 16.12 33.15
N THR A 15 8.72 16.45 32.42
CA THR A 15 8.84 17.27 31.20
C THR A 15 9.18 18.70 31.56
N GLU A 16 8.44 19.35 32.46
CA GLU A 16 8.71 20.73 32.87
C GLU A 16 10.10 20.90 33.48
N PHE A 17 10.50 19.98 34.36
CA PHE A 17 11.86 19.99 34.92
C PHE A 17 12.96 19.81 33.85
N ALA A 18 12.72 18.96 32.84
CA ALA A 18 13.64 18.85 31.72
C ALA A 18 13.71 20.14 30.89
N MET A 19 12.59 20.83 30.70
CA MET A 19 12.53 22.11 29.99
C MET A 19 13.28 23.21 30.74
N GLU A 20 13.18 23.28 32.07
CA GLU A 20 13.98 24.19 32.90
C GLU A 20 15.48 23.91 32.78
N ILE A 21 15.89 22.64 32.80
CA ILE A 21 17.31 22.29 32.58
C ILE A 21 17.78 22.77 31.20
N MET A 22 16.92 22.67 30.18
CA MET A 22 17.25 23.07 28.82
C MET A 22 17.25 24.59 28.61
N SER A 23 16.40 25.34 29.32
CA SER A 23 16.45 26.80 29.31
C SER A 23 17.74 27.32 29.97
N LEU A 24 18.21 26.66 31.04
CA LEU A 24 19.47 27.00 31.70
C LEU A 24 20.70 26.64 30.85
N LYS A 25 20.67 25.50 30.15
CA LYS A 25 21.81 25.04 29.34
C LYS A 25 21.36 24.30 28.06
N PRO A 26 21.07 25.05 26.98
CA PRO A 26 20.57 24.48 25.72
C PRO A 26 21.51 23.43 25.09
N SER A 27 22.82 23.56 25.31
CA SER A 27 23.82 22.58 24.83
C SER A 27 23.55 21.13 25.27
N PHE A 28 22.79 20.90 26.34
CA PHE A 28 22.43 19.56 26.77
C PHE A 28 21.42 18.86 25.86
N ALA A 29 20.59 19.60 25.11
CA ALA A 29 19.62 19.04 24.17
C ALA A 29 20.28 18.27 23.01
N ARG A 30 21.56 18.59 22.70
CA ARG A 30 22.34 17.94 21.63
C ARG A 30 23.39 16.96 22.14
N LYS A 31 23.66 16.95 23.45
CA LYS A 31 24.66 16.06 24.03
C LYS A 31 24.21 14.61 23.90
N LEU A 32 25.13 13.70 23.56
CA LEU A 32 24.87 12.26 23.40
C LEU A 32 25.24 11.46 24.66
N ASN A 33 24.37 10.52 25.06
CA ASN A 33 24.63 9.64 26.20
C ASN A 33 25.65 8.55 25.80
N HIS A 34 25.96 7.60 26.71
CA HIS A 34 26.88 6.49 26.42
C HIS A 34 26.37 5.53 25.31
N GLN A 35 25.07 5.50 25.04
CA GLN A 35 24.48 4.78 23.90
C GLN A 35 24.54 5.59 22.59
N GLY A 36 24.97 6.86 22.67
CA GLY A 36 25.03 7.80 21.56
C GLY A 36 23.69 8.43 21.20
N LEU A 37 22.78 8.56 22.18
CA LEU A 37 21.44 9.14 22.00
C LEU A 37 21.36 10.53 22.63
N SER A 38 20.73 11.46 21.93
CA SER A 38 20.37 12.77 22.50
C SER A 38 19.02 12.68 23.25
N PRO A 39 18.67 13.67 24.09
CA PRO A 39 17.40 13.70 24.80
C PRO A 39 16.16 13.45 23.91
N ILE A 40 16.12 14.03 22.70
CA ILE A 40 15.00 13.82 21.77
C ILE A 40 14.93 12.37 21.25
N HIS A 41 16.08 11.69 21.06
CA HIS A 41 16.08 10.27 20.71
C HIS A 41 15.51 9.42 21.83
N LEU A 42 15.88 9.71 23.08
CA LEU A 42 15.36 9.01 24.26
C LEU A 42 13.86 9.25 24.44
N ALA A 43 13.38 10.48 24.26
CA ALA A 43 11.96 10.79 24.33
C ALA A 43 11.15 9.95 23.32
N VAL A 44 11.63 9.84 22.08
CA VAL A 44 11.01 9.00 21.04
C VAL A 44 11.10 7.50 21.40
N GLU A 45 12.27 7.02 21.84
CA GLU A 45 12.47 5.62 22.22
C GLU A 45 11.54 5.17 23.35
N LYS A 46 11.30 6.05 24.33
CA LYS A 46 10.42 5.78 25.47
C LYS A 46 8.94 6.05 25.19
N GLY A 47 8.60 6.56 24.01
CA GLY A 47 7.23 6.94 23.67
C GLY A 47 6.73 8.19 24.40
N ASN A 48 7.61 8.99 24.99
CA ASN A 48 7.26 10.25 25.64
C ASN A 48 7.10 11.35 24.56
N GLN A 49 5.94 11.32 23.89
CA GLN A 49 5.61 12.23 22.80
C GLN A 49 5.60 13.69 23.24
N GLU A 50 5.05 13.98 24.42
CA GLU A 50 4.98 15.34 24.99
C GLU A 50 6.38 15.94 25.15
N MET A 51 7.32 15.20 25.74
CA MET A 51 8.71 15.63 25.84
C MET A 51 9.32 15.90 24.46
N ALA A 52 9.09 15.02 23.50
CA ALA A 52 9.61 15.18 22.15
C ALA A 52 9.04 16.43 21.45
N LEU A 53 7.77 16.75 21.65
CA LEU A 53 7.13 17.95 21.12
C LEU A 53 7.67 19.23 21.76
N ARG A 54 7.73 19.30 23.10
CA ARG A 54 8.26 20.45 23.83
C ARG A 54 9.74 20.74 23.49
N LEU A 55 10.52 19.69 23.25
CA LEU A 55 11.90 19.78 22.76
C LEU A 55 11.96 20.50 21.40
N ILE A 56 11.10 20.12 20.46
CA ILE A 56 11.05 20.70 19.11
C ILE A 56 10.57 22.15 19.16
N GLU A 57 9.58 22.45 19.99
CA GLU A 57 9.09 23.82 20.20
C GLU A 57 10.19 24.76 20.71
N THR A 58 11.14 24.23 21.47
CA THR A 58 12.28 25.01 21.98
C THR A 58 13.37 25.18 20.93
N ASP A 59 13.70 24.12 20.20
CA ASP A 59 14.72 24.14 19.16
C ASP A 59 14.34 23.19 18.01
N ASN A 60 13.87 23.77 16.90
CA ASN A 60 13.44 23.04 15.71
C ASN A 60 14.57 22.22 15.05
N ASP A 61 15.84 22.62 15.24
CA ASP A 61 16.98 21.91 14.65
C ASP A 61 17.21 20.54 15.32
N LEU A 62 16.62 20.31 16.49
CA LEU A 62 16.70 19.02 17.19
C LEU A 62 16.11 17.87 16.38
N VAL A 63 15.18 18.18 15.46
CA VAL A 63 14.57 17.23 14.52
C VAL A 63 15.61 16.48 13.67
N ARG A 64 16.77 17.09 13.41
CA ARG A 64 17.84 16.53 12.57
C ARG A 64 19.12 16.17 13.34
N VAL A 65 19.08 16.18 14.67
CA VAL A 65 20.25 15.79 15.47
C VAL A 65 20.64 14.36 15.15
N ARG A 66 21.94 14.13 14.92
CA ARG A 66 22.46 12.80 14.64
C ARG A 66 22.99 12.17 15.92
N GLY A 67 22.41 11.04 16.30
CA GLY A 67 22.94 10.16 17.32
C GLY A 67 24.00 9.20 16.77
N LYS A 68 24.17 8.07 17.46
CA LYS A 68 25.06 6.97 17.04
C LYS A 68 24.71 6.52 15.63
N ASN A 69 25.72 6.20 14.83
CA ASN A 69 25.58 5.75 13.44
C ASN A 69 24.85 6.75 12.53
N GLY A 70 24.77 8.03 12.90
CA GLY A 70 24.08 9.06 12.11
C GLY A 70 22.55 8.92 12.12
N VAL A 71 22.00 8.15 13.05
CA VAL A 71 20.55 7.98 13.21
C VAL A 71 19.95 9.30 13.69
N THR A 72 18.82 9.70 13.10
CA THR A 72 18.07 10.91 13.49
C THR A 72 16.82 10.51 14.28
N PRO A 73 16.14 11.44 14.97
CA PRO A 73 14.90 11.11 15.67
C PRO A 73 13.82 10.52 14.75
N LEU A 74 13.72 11.00 13.49
CA LEU A 74 12.79 10.44 12.51
C LEU A 74 13.07 8.96 12.22
N HIS A 75 14.36 8.59 12.13
CA HIS A 75 14.76 7.19 11.99
C HIS A 75 14.30 6.34 13.19
N TYR A 76 14.40 6.87 14.42
CA TYR A 76 13.91 6.21 15.63
C TYR A 76 12.38 6.06 15.64
N ILE A 77 11.62 7.07 15.18
CA ILE A 77 10.15 6.95 15.02
C ILE A 77 9.81 5.77 14.12
N CYS A 78 10.57 5.59 13.02
CA CYS A 78 10.41 4.48 12.09
C CYS A 78 10.82 3.11 12.66
N GLU A 79 11.66 3.10 13.68
CA GLU A 79 12.12 1.88 14.35
C GLU A 79 11.13 1.41 15.41
N VAL A 80 10.72 2.33 16.30
CA VAL A 80 9.80 2.04 17.41
C VAL A 80 8.39 1.80 16.88
N GLY A 81 7.95 2.57 15.88
CA GLY A 81 6.59 2.49 15.35
C GLY A 81 5.57 3.12 16.28
N THR A 82 5.70 4.42 16.51
CA THR A 82 4.76 5.19 17.35
C THR A 82 3.60 5.72 16.52
N ASP A 83 2.37 5.45 16.98
CA ASP A 83 1.15 6.05 16.46
C ASP A 83 0.97 7.47 17.00
N ASN A 84 0.26 8.30 16.24
CA ASN A 84 -0.38 9.56 16.64
C ASN A 84 0.55 10.79 16.73
N GLY A 85 0.40 11.68 15.74
CA GLY A 85 0.80 13.09 15.79
C GLY A 85 2.30 13.38 15.66
N LEU A 86 3.17 12.61 16.30
CA LEU A 86 4.59 12.93 16.38
C LEU A 86 5.26 12.95 15.00
N LEU A 87 5.04 11.91 14.18
CA LEU A 87 5.57 11.86 12.82
C LEU A 87 5.11 13.06 11.98
N ASP A 88 3.83 13.42 12.07
CA ASP A 88 3.27 14.56 11.36
C ASP A 88 3.90 15.87 11.82
N THR A 89 4.11 16.06 13.13
CA THR A 89 4.79 17.24 13.65
C THR A 89 6.22 17.32 13.16
N PHE A 90 6.98 16.24 13.21
CA PHE A 90 8.36 16.19 12.69
C PHE A 90 8.43 16.56 11.21
N LEU A 91 7.53 16.00 10.39
CA LEU A 91 7.49 16.27 8.96
C LEU A 91 6.95 17.67 8.63
N LYS A 92 6.11 18.26 9.47
CA LYS A 92 5.67 19.67 9.37
C LYS A 92 6.80 20.63 9.72
N THR A 93 7.51 20.40 10.83
CA THR A 93 8.61 21.25 11.27
C THR A 93 9.77 21.21 10.28
N CYS A 94 10.16 20.03 9.80
CA CYS A 94 11.22 19.89 8.80
C CYS A 94 10.89 18.80 7.78
N PRO A 95 10.27 19.16 6.64
CA PRO A 95 9.95 18.21 5.56
C PRO A 95 11.19 17.54 4.94
N ASP A 96 12.33 18.22 4.97
CA ASP A 96 13.60 17.70 4.43
C ASP A 96 14.22 16.61 5.31
N SER A 97 13.72 16.39 6.54
CA SER A 97 14.23 15.35 7.45
C SER A 97 14.07 13.94 6.87
N ILE A 98 13.07 13.72 6.00
CA ILE A 98 12.83 12.43 5.33
C ILE A 98 13.93 12.02 4.36
N ARG A 99 14.77 12.98 3.93
CA ARG A 99 15.91 12.74 3.03
C ARG A 99 17.18 12.37 3.80
N ASP A 100 17.19 12.53 5.12
CA ASP A 100 18.33 12.14 5.93
C ASP A 100 18.61 10.65 5.80
N VAL A 101 19.90 10.33 5.90
CA VAL A 101 20.40 8.97 5.82
C VAL A 101 21.31 8.69 6.99
N THR A 102 21.29 7.45 7.46
CA THR A 102 22.26 6.96 8.44
C THR A 102 23.63 6.72 7.81
N THR A 103 24.63 6.40 8.62
CA THR A 103 25.96 5.96 8.16
C THR A 103 25.93 4.71 7.26
N ALA A 104 24.87 3.91 7.33
CA ALA A 104 24.63 2.77 6.44
C ALA A 104 23.85 3.16 5.18
N ASN A 105 23.70 4.46 4.91
CA ASN A 105 22.88 5.03 3.85
C ASN A 105 21.41 4.60 3.89
N CYS A 106 20.90 4.22 5.07
CA CYS A 106 19.50 3.86 5.24
C CYS A 106 18.67 5.12 5.41
N THR A 107 17.59 5.23 4.64
CA THR A 107 16.53 6.25 4.84
C THR A 107 15.50 5.78 5.87
N ALA A 108 14.62 6.69 6.30
CA ALA A 108 13.44 6.38 7.12
C ALA A 108 12.61 5.20 6.58
N LEU A 109 12.42 5.11 5.25
CA LEU A 109 11.70 4.01 4.61
C LEU A 109 12.39 2.66 4.82
N HIS A 110 13.72 2.60 4.73
CA HIS A 110 14.46 1.35 4.97
C HIS A 110 14.26 0.85 6.41
N ILE A 111 14.27 1.77 7.38
CA ILE A 111 14.11 1.42 8.80
C ILE A 111 12.68 0.98 9.09
N ALA A 112 11.67 1.69 8.58
CA ALA A 112 10.27 1.31 8.73
C ALA A 112 10.00 -0.09 8.14
N THR A 113 10.53 -0.38 6.95
CA THR A 113 10.41 -1.70 6.34
C THR A 113 11.17 -2.77 7.13
N LYS A 114 12.41 -2.48 7.56
CA LYS A 114 13.22 -3.43 8.35
C LYS A 114 12.49 -3.86 9.63
N ASN A 115 11.81 -2.94 10.31
CA ASN A 115 11.08 -3.18 11.55
C ASN A 115 9.60 -3.52 11.37
N ASN A 116 9.15 -3.76 10.14
CA ASN A 116 7.76 -4.10 9.81
C ASN A 116 6.71 -3.08 10.30
N LYS A 117 7.02 -1.78 10.28
CA LYS A 117 6.11 -0.70 10.72
C LYS A 117 5.25 -0.20 9.57
N LEU A 118 4.15 -0.93 9.28
CA LEU A 118 3.31 -0.69 8.10
C LEU A 118 2.63 0.68 8.16
N ASP A 119 2.09 1.06 9.31
CA ASP A 119 1.34 2.30 9.50
C ASP A 119 2.25 3.52 9.28
N VAL A 120 3.42 3.52 9.92
CA VAL A 120 4.47 4.55 9.70
C VAL A 120 4.91 4.61 8.24
N LEU A 121 5.08 3.47 7.57
CA LEU A 121 5.43 3.44 6.16
C LEU A 121 4.33 4.07 5.29
N GLN A 122 3.07 3.78 5.58
CA GLN A 122 1.93 4.38 4.89
C GLN A 122 1.89 5.90 5.10
N ASP A 123 2.18 6.37 6.31
CA ASP A 123 2.23 7.80 6.62
C ASP A 123 3.37 8.52 5.89
N LEU A 124 4.58 7.95 5.91
CA LEU A 124 5.72 8.46 5.16
C LEU A 124 5.44 8.51 3.67
N THR A 125 4.92 7.43 3.10
CA THR A 125 4.64 7.34 1.65
C THR A 125 3.51 8.28 1.21
N ARG A 126 2.49 8.50 2.07
CA ARG A 126 1.44 9.50 1.84
C ARG A 126 2.00 10.91 1.75
N THR A 127 2.93 11.25 2.65
CA THR A 127 3.61 12.55 2.66
C THR A 127 4.54 12.70 1.46
N LEU A 128 5.32 11.66 1.15
CA LEU A 128 6.26 11.65 0.02
C LEU A 128 5.56 11.80 -1.33
N ARG A 129 4.39 11.19 -1.53
CA ARG A 129 3.70 11.19 -2.84
C ARG A 129 3.42 12.60 -3.39
N LYS A 130 3.35 13.60 -2.53
CA LYS A 130 3.10 15.01 -2.88
C LYS A 130 4.37 15.78 -3.25
N LYS A 131 5.56 15.19 -3.10
CA LYS A 131 6.86 15.88 -3.22
C LYS A 131 7.62 15.46 -4.47
N HIS A 132 8.32 16.39 -5.10
CA HIS A 132 9.10 16.14 -6.33
C HIS A 132 10.23 15.13 -6.13
N TYR A 133 10.83 15.08 -4.94
CA TYR A 133 11.93 14.15 -4.60
C TYR A 133 11.47 12.76 -4.15
N CYS A 134 10.18 12.43 -4.24
CA CYS A 134 9.63 11.13 -3.85
C CYS A 134 10.38 9.96 -4.48
N TRP A 135 10.62 10.05 -5.80
CA TRP A 135 11.31 9.01 -6.56
C TRP A 135 12.73 8.74 -6.03
N GLU A 136 13.47 9.80 -5.71
CA GLU A 136 14.83 9.70 -5.16
C GLU A 136 14.82 8.98 -3.81
N VAL A 137 13.90 9.34 -2.91
CA VAL A 137 13.85 8.79 -1.54
C VAL A 137 13.41 7.33 -1.53
N VAL A 138 12.40 6.96 -2.33
CA VAL A 138 11.87 5.59 -2.41
C VAL A 138 12.87 4.62 -3.04
N ASN A 139 13.67 5.10 -4.00
CA ASN A 139 14.63 4.28 -4.74
C ASN A 139 16.08 4.42 -4.25
N ARG A 140 16.30 5.15 -3.15
CA ARG A 140 17.60 5.17 -2.47
C ARG A 140 18.02 3.76 -2.11
N LYS A 141 19.32 3.52 -2.22
CA LYS A 141 19.97 2.25 -1.89
C LYS A 141 20.75 2.40 -0.59
N ASP A 142 20.62 1.43 0.31
CA ASP A 142 21.49 1.30 1.48
C ASP A 142 22.94 0.97 1.08
N LYS A 143 23.83 0.86 2.06
CA LYS A 143 25.25 0.50 1.86
C LYS A 143 25.45 -0.86 1.17
N ASN A 144 24.46 -1.74 1.20
CA ASN A 144 24.48 -3.04 0.54
C ASN A 144 23.81 -2.99 -0.85
N GLY A 145 23.41 -1.82 -1.34
CA GLY A 145 22.70 -1.66 -2.60
C GLY A 145 21.20 -1.97 -2.52
N ASN A 146 20.67 -2.36 -1.36
CA ASN A 146 19.26 -2.70 -1.20
C ASN A 146 18.41 -1.43 -1.19
N THR A 147 17.32 -1.42 -1.95
CA THR A 147 16.22 -0.46 -1.72
C THR A 147 15.29 -0.99 -0.62
N ALA A 148 14.40 -0.14 -0.10
CA ALA A 148 13.35 -0.59 0.83
C ALA A 148 12.53 -1.77 0.27
N LEU A 149 12.33 -1.83 -1.06
CA LEU A 149 11.63 -2.94 -1.72
C LEU A 149 12.38 -4.28 -1.60
N HIS A 150 13.71 -4.27 -1.65
CA HIS A 150 14.52 -5.47 -1.41
C HIS A 150 14.39 -5.95 0.04
N ILE A 151 14.35 -5.02 1.01
CA ILE A 151 14.17 -5.37 2.43
C ILE A 151 12.79 -6.00 2.65
N ALA A 152 11.73 -5.41 2.10
CA ALA A 152 10.37 -5.95 2.19
C ALA A 152 10.26 -7.37 1.61
N ALA A 153 10.85 -7.57 0.43
CA ALA A 153 10.91 -8.88 -0.24
C ALA A 153 11.71 -9.91 0.58
N ARG A 154 12.84 -9.49 1.18
CA ARG A 154 13.70 -10.35 2.01
C ARG A 154 13.01 -10.80 3.30
N ASN A 155 12.18 -9.94 3.88
CA ASN A 155 11.55 -10.14 5.18
C ASN A 155 10.13 -10.73 5.11
N TYR A 156 9.68 -11.22 3.95
CA TYR A 156 8.35 -11.80 3.76
C TYR A 156 7.19 -10.84 4.05
N GLN A 157 7.31 -9.58 3.63
CA GLN A 157 6.35 -8.52 3.95
C GLN A 157 5.54 -8.08 2.70
N PRO A 158 4.52 -8.83 2.26
CA PRO A 158 3.79 -8.52 1.02
C PRO A 158 3.03 -7.18 1.09
N GLU A 159 2.51 -6.80 2.25
CA GLU A 159 1.83 -5.50 2.40
C GLU A 159 2.80 -4.32 2.26
N MET A 160 4.02 -4.46 2.79
CA MET A 160 5.08 -3.47 2.60
C MET A 160 5.48 -3.34 1.14
N VAL A 161 5.60 -4.48 0.43
CA VAL A 161 5.84 -4.50 -1.01
C VAL A 161 4.73 -3.74 -1.75
N LYS A 162 3.45 -3.97 -1.43
CA LYS A 162 2.32 -3.24 -2.04
C LYS A 162 2.42 -1.74 -1.79
N VAL A 163 2.70 -1.30 -0.57
CA VAL A 163 2.82 0.13 -0.23
C VAL A 163 3.98 0.78 -0.98
N LEU A 164 5.13 0.12 -1.07
CA LEU A 164 6.30 0.65 -1.79
C LEU A 164 6.06 0.73 -3.30
N LEU A 165 5.43 -0.29 -3.91
CA LEU A 165 5.05 -0.27 -5.33
C LEU A 165 4.02 0.84 -5.63
N ASN A 166 3.07 1.06 -4.74
CA ASN A 166 2.16 2.21 -4.79
C ASN A 166 2.89 3.56 -4.80
N CYS A 167 4.04 3.64 -4.14
CA CYS A 167 4.89 4.81 -4.08
C CYS A 167 5.91 4.89 -5.24
N ARG A 168 5.68 4.17 -6.35
CA ARG A 168 6.56 4.11 -7.53
C ARG A 168 7.98 3.59 -7.23
N ALA A 169 8.10 2.62 -6.31
CA ALA A 169 9.36 1.91 -6.14
C ALA A 169 9.74 1.17 -7.43
N ASN A 170 11.02 1.26 -7.80
CA ASN A 170 11.59 0.59 -8.96
C ASN A 170 11.79 -0.89 -8.67
N LYS A 171 10.88 -1.72 -9.19
CA LYS A 171 10.93 -3.19 -9.07
C LYS A 171 12.12 -3.83 -9.81
N HIS A 172 12.78 -3.10 -10.72
CA HIS A 172 13.94 -3.56 -11.49
C HIS A 172 15.27 -3.06 -10.93
N ALA A 173 15.26 -2.31 -9.83
CA ALA A 173 16.49 -1.95 -9.15
C ALA A 173 17.19 -3.23 -8.66
N THR A 174 18.50 -3.29 -8.86
CA THR A 174 19.34 -4.40 -8.39
C THR A 174 20.15 -4.00 -7.15
N ASP A 175 20.36 -4.95 -6.24
CA ASP A 175 21.28 -4.78 -5.12
C ASP A 175 22.75 -4.95 -5.54
N ARG A 176 23.68 -4.95 -4.58
CA ARG A 176 25.12 -5.15 -4.86
C ARG A 176 25.46 -6.52 -5.46
N HIS A 177 24.57 -7.50 -5.31
CA HIS A 177 24.73 -8.84 -5.85
C HIS A 177 24.09 -8.98 -7.23
N GLY A 178 23.53 -7.89 -7.78
CA GLY A 178 22.82 -7.90 -9.05
C GLY A 178 21.39 -8.46 -8.95
N LEU A 179 20.89 -8.72 -7.74
CA LEU A 179 19.57 -9.31 -7.54
C LEU A 179 18.50 -8.22 -7.47
N THR A 180 17.39 -8.43 -8.17
CA THR A 180 16.19 -7.60 -8.02
C THR A 180 15.40 -7.99 -6.77
N ALA A 181 14.45 -7.15 -6.36
CA ALA A 181 13.53 -7.51 -5.27
C ALA A 181 12.73 -8.79 -5.57
N LEU A 182 12.44 -9.08 -6.84
CA LEU A 182 11.78 -10.33 -7.23
C LEU A 182 12.70 -11.54 -7.03
N ASP A 183 13.97 -11.43 -7.39
CA ASP A 183 14.95 -12.51 -7.21
C ASP A 183 15.17 -12.79 -5.73
N VAL A 184 15.25 -11.74 -4.91
CA VAL A 184 15.31 -11.87 -3.44
C VAL A 184 14.07 -12.58 -2.89
N ALA A 185 12.87 -12.24 -3.36
CA ALA A 185 11.63 -12.90 -2.94
C ALA A 185 11.58 -14.38 -3.36
N GLN A 186 12.09 -14.71 -4.56
CA GLN A 186 12.20 -16.08 -5.06
C GLN A 186 13.18 -16.91 -4.24
N ASN A 187 14.38 -16.39 -3.97
CA ASN A 187 15.38 -17.07 -3.13
C ASN A 187 14.87 -17.35 -1.71
N ARG A 188 13.94 -16.53 -1.23
CA ARG A 188 13.29 -16.69 0.08
C ARG A 188 12.02 -17.54 0.04
N ASN A 189 11.51 -17.91 -1.13
CA ASN A 189 10.21 -18.58 -1.32
C ASN A 189 8.99 -17.79 -0.78
N SER A 190 9.02 -16.45 -0.83
CA SER A 190 7.87 -15.62 -0.40
C SER A 190 6.79 -15.58 -1.48
N ARG A 191 5.84 -16.51 -1.44
CA ARG A 191 4.78 -16.65 -2.47
C ARG A 191 3.98 -15.36 -2.67
N GLU A 192 3.48 -14.71 -1.61
CA GLU A 192 2.69 -13.50 -1.77
C GLU A 192 3.51 -12.32 -2.31
N SER A 193 4.77 -12.20 -1.89
CA SER A 193 5.62 -11.10 -2.37
C SER A 193 5.98 -11.32 -3.85
N ILE A 194 6.19 -12.56 -4.28
CA ILE A 194 6.38 -12.94 -5.68
C ILE A 194 5.13 -12.63 -6.51
N THR A 195 3.93 -12.95 -6.02
CA THR A 195 2.68 -12.67 -6.77
C THR A 195 2.47 -11.16 -6.92
N VAL A 196 2.72 -10.38 -5.87
CA VAL A 196 2.62 -8.91 -5.92
C VAL A 196 3.66 -8.31 -6.86
N LEU A 197 4.91 -8.78 -6.83
CA LEU A 197 6.00 -8.27 -7.69
C LEU A 197 5.86 -8.67 -9.16
N ARG A 198 5.34 -9.88 -9.45
CA ARG A 198 5.01 -10.35 -10.81
C ARG A 198 3.75 -9.68 -11.35
N GLY A 199 2.79 -9.36 -10.49
CA GLY A 199 1.58 -8.65 -10.86
C GLY A 199 1.87 -7.31 -11.53
N CYS A 200 1.10 -6.97 -12.55
CA CYS A 200 1.14 -5.65 -13.17
C CYS A 200 0.44 -4.65 -12.23
N PHE A 201 1.15 -4.19 -11.20
CA PHE A 201 0.61 -3.21 -10.28
C PHE A 201 0.58 -1.84 -10.96
N ILE A 202 -0.58 -1.46 -11.52
CA ILE A 202 -0.82 -0.14 -12.10
C ILE A 202 -1.67 0.67 -11.11
N PRO A 203 -1.09 1.64 -10.37
CA PRO A 203 -1.81 2.41 -9.32
C PRO A 203 -3.06 3.14 -9.83
N ARG A 204 -3.09 3.47 -11.13
CA ARG A 204 -4.19 4.22 -11.76
C ARG A 204 -5.44 3.36 -11.96
N VAL A 205 -5.28 2.05 -12.18
CA VAL A 205 -6.38 1.12 -12.44
C VAL A 205 -7.00 0.61 -11.14
N SER A 206 -6.21 0.40 -10.09
CA SER A 206 -6.71 -0.02 -8.77
C SER A 206 -7.60 1.04 -8.11
N ASN A 207 -7.22 2.33 -8.16
CA ASN A 207 -8.07 3.42 -7.66
C ASN A 207 -9.32 3.65 -8.53
N PHE A 208 -9.22 3.43 -9.84
CA PHE A 208 -10.38 3.53 -10.74
C PHE A 208 -11.36 2.40 -10.47
N ASN A 209 -10.90 1.16 -10.34
CA ASN A 209 -11.73 0.00 -10.04
C ASN A 209 -12.43 0.15 -8.69
N GLN A 210 -11.73 0.58 -7.64
CA GLN A 210 -12.35 0.77 -6.33
C GLN A 210 -13.41 1.91 -6.33
N LYS A 211 -13.16 2.98 -7.10
CA LYS A 211 -14.12 4.08 -7.25
C LYS A 211 -15.32 3.68 -8.11
N LEU A 212 -15.09 2.89 -9.16
CA LEU A 212 -16.11 2.34 -10.03
C LEU A 212 -16.99 1.34 -9.25
N GLU A 213 -16.39 0.43 -8.48
CA GLU A 213 -17.11 -0.55 -7.64
C GLU A 213 -18.01 0.15 -6.61
N LYS A 214 -17.51 1.19 -5.93
CA LYS A 214 -18.35 1.99 -5.00
C LYS A 214 -19.51 2.72 -5.68
N GLN A 215 -19.32 3.19 -6.91
CA GLN A 215 -20.41 3.82 -7.67
C GLN A 215 -21.41 2.78 -8.14
N ILE A 216 -20.94 1.66 -8.69
CA ILE A 216 -21.78 0.55 -9.13
C ILE A 216 -22.63 0.03 -7.96
N ASP A 217 -22.05 -0.24 -6.80
CA ASP A 217 -22.80 -0.65 -5.61
C ASP A 217 -23.91 0.35 -5.27
N LYS A 218 -23.59 1.65 -5.22
CA LYS A 218 -24.59 2.68 -4.92
C LYS A 218 -25.76 2.68 -5.91
N TYR A 219 -25.48 2.54 -7.21
CA TYR A 219 -26.53 2.49 -8.23
C TYR A 219 -27.30 1.17 -8.20
N VAL A 220 -26.61 0.04 -7.99
CA VAL A 220 -27.21 -1.29 -7.86
C VAL A 220 -28.14 -1.33 -6.65
N THR A 221 -27.70 -0.90 -5.46
CA THR A 221 -28.55 -0.89 -4.26
C THR A 221 -29.78 0.00 -4.44
N LYS A 222 -29.63 1.17 -5.09
CA LYS A 222 -30.75 2.09 -5.36
C LYS A 222 -31.72 1.52 -6.40
N ALA A 223 -31.21 0.88 -7.45
CA ALA A 223 -32.04 0.24 -8.47
C ALA A 223 -32.76 -0.99 -7.90
N SER A 224 -32.07 -1.83 -7.13
CA SER A 224 -32.67 -2.98 -6.45
C SER A 224 -33.80 -2.54 -5.52
N LEU A 225 -33.61 -1.51 -4.70
CA LEU A 225 -34.64 -1.03 -3.78
C LEU A 225 -35.90 -0.53 -4.51
N LEU A 226 -35.73 0.18 -5.64
CA LEU A 226 -36.85 0.65 -6.45
C LEU A 226 -37.57 -0.51 -7.18
N ILE A 227 -36.82 -1.44 -7.76
CA ILE A 227 -37.38 -2.58 -8.51
C ILE A 227 -38.16 -3.51 -7.57
N PHE A 228 -37.64 -3.81 -6.38
CA PHE A 228 -38.31 -4.71 -5.44
C PHE A 228 -39.54 -4.10 -4.77
N HIS A 229 -39.53 -2.79 -4.50
CA HIS A 229 -40.66 -2.09 -3.89
C HIS A 229 -41.92 -2.11 -4.78
N ASP A 230 -41.76 -1.99 -6.10
CA ASP A 230 -42.88 -2.05 -7.03
C ASP A 230 -43.37 -3.49 -7.28
N MET A 231 -42.51 -4.50 -7.05
CA MET A 231 -42.82 -5.93 -7.25
C MET A 231 -43.73 -6.52 -6.16
N ASP A 232 -43.72 -5.92 -4.96
CA ASP A 232 -44.58 -6.32 -3.83
C ASP A 232 -46.06 -5.95 -4.03
N ASN A 233 -46.38 -5.08 -4.99
CA ASN A 233 -47.75 -4.66 -5.33
C ASN A 233 -48.29 -5.26 -6.65
N ILE A 234 -47.60 -6.24 -7.24
CA ILE A 234 -47.97 -6.85 -8.52
C ILE A 234 -48.99 -7.99 -8.35
N SER A 235 -49.98 -8.05 -9.25
CA SER A 235 -50.99 -9.12 -9.34
C SER A 235 -50.36 -10.52 -9.51
N GLY A 236 -51.03 -11.58 -9.04
CA GLY A 236 -50.50 -12.95 -9.10
C GLY A 236 -50.14 -13.43 -10.52
N ASP A 237 -50.89 -12.98 -11.52
CA ASP A 237 -50.68 -13.36 -12.92
C ASP A 237 -49.43 -12.67 -13.52
N ASP A 238 -49.25 -11.38 -13.22
CA ASP A 238 -48.09 -10.58 -13.66
C ASP A 238 -46.79 -11.03 -12.97
N ARG A 239 -46.86 -11.47 -11.70
CA ARG A 239 -45.72 -12.09 -11.00
C ARG A 239 -45.26 -13.37 -11.68
N SER A 240 -46.19 -14.20 -12.13
CA SER A 240 -45.89 -15.44 -12.83
C SER A 240 -45.23 -15.17 -14.18
N ALA A 241 -45.71 -14.18 -14.93
CA ALA A 241 -45.08 -13.74 -16.18
C ALA A 241 -43.66 -13.20 -15.96
N LEU A 242 -43.45 -12.40 -14.90
CA LEU A 242 -42.12 -11.87 -14.55
C LEU A 242 -41.13 -12.96 -14.17
N LEU A 243 -41.55 -13.99 -13.42
CA LEU A 243 -40.69 -15.12 -13.07
C LEU A 243 -40.26 -15.93 -14.29
N VAL A 244 -41.15 -16.10 -15.27
CA VAL A 244 -40.80 -16.76 -16.54
C VAL A 244 -39.78 -15.92 -17.33
N ILE A 245 -39.98 -14.61 -17.41
CA ILE A 245 -39.04 -13.70 -18.10
C ILE A 245 -37.67 -13.70 -17.41
N LEU A 246 -37.63 -13.68 -16.07
CA LEU A 246 -36.40 -13.75 -15.30
C LEU A 246 -35.67 -15.08 -15.52
N GLY A 247 -36.39 -16.20 -15.54
CA GLY A 247 -35.84 -17.52 -15.86
C GLY A 247 -35.27 -17.60 -17.28
N LEU A 248 -35.92 -16.96 -18.25
CA LEU A 248 -35.43 -16.87 -19.63
C LEU A 248 -34.15 -16.01 -19.73
N LEU A 249 -34.10 -14.88 -19.01
CA LEU A 249 -32.88 -14.06 -18.94
C LEU A 249 -31.72 -14.80 -18.27
N LEU A 250 -31.97 -15.53 -17.18
CA LEU A 250 -30.98 -16.37 -16.49
C LEU A 250 -30.44 -17.49 -17.40
N THR A 251 -31.32 -18.15 -18.15
CA THR A 251 -30.90 -19.22 -19.08
C THR A 251 -30.12 -18.66 -20.27
N VAL A 252 -30.54 -17.56 -20.88
CA VAL A 252 -29.80 -16.91 -21.98
C VAL A 252 -28.43 -16.42 -21.51
N THR A 253 -28.35 -15.83 -20.33
CA THR A 253 -27.08 -15.33 -19.77
C THR A 253 -26.15 -16.47 -19.35
N TYR A 254 -26.68 -17.57 -18.81
CA TYR A 254 -25.92 -18.79 -18.54
C TYR A 254 -25.34 -19.37 -19.84
N GLN A 255 -26.14 -19.51 -20.89
CA GLN A 255 -25.68 -20.02 -22.18
C GLN A 255 -24.63 -19.12 -22.82
N ALA A 256 -24.80 -17.80 -22.76
CA ALA A 256 -23.83 -16.85 -23.28
C ALA A 256 -22.52 -16.80 -22.45
N SER A 257 -22.55 -17.24 -21.20
CA SER A 257 -21.35 -17.36 -20.35
C SER A 257 -20.52 -18.60 -20.68
N LEU A 258 -21.17 -19.71 -21.05
CA LEU A 258 -20.52 -20.96 -21.46
C LEU A 258 -20.08 -20.93 -22.92
N SER A 259 -20.87 -20.30 -23.78
CA SER A 259 -20.64 -20.18 -25.23
C SER A 259 -20.66 -18.70 -25.63
N PRO A 260 -19.58 -17.95 -25.31
CA PRO A 260 -19.50 -16.54 -25.64
C PRO A 260 -19.60 -16.32 -27.16
N PRO A 261 -20.52 -15.46 -27.64
CA PRO A 261 -20.63 -15.16 -29.05
C PRO A 261 -19.35 -14.45 -29.52
N GLY A 262 -18.61 -15.11 -30.41
CA GLY A 262 -17.28 -14.68 -30.86
C GLY A 262 -16.27 -15.83 -31.00
N GLY A 263 -16.59 -17.01 -30.47
CA GLY A 263 -15.74 -18.19 -30.56
C GLY A 263 -14.54 -18.17 -29.61
N VAL A 264 -13.74 -19.23 -29.68
CA VAL A 264 -12.51 -19.42 -28.91
C VAL A 264 -11.33 -19.36 -29.87
N TRP A 265 -10.23 -18.68 -29.49
CA TRP A 265 -9.02 -18.67 -30.32
C TRP A 265 -8.52 -20.11 -30.53
N GLN A 266 -8.67 -20.63 -31.76
CA GLN A 266 -8.05 -21.88 -32.21
C GLN A 266 -6.63 -21.57 -32.73
N GLY A 267 -5.66 -22.39 -32.34
CA GLY A 267 -4.27 -22.21 -32.78
C GLY A 267 -4.06 -22.78 -34.17
N ASP A 268 -3.60 -21.96 -35.11
CA ASP A 268 -3.16 -22.42 -36.43
C ASP A 268 -1.92 -23.31 -36.26
N SER A 269 -2.08 -24.60 -36.51
CA SER A 269 -0.98 -25.55 -36.69
C SER A 269 -0.50 -25.44 -38.13
N SER A 270 0.42 -24.53 -38.44
CA SER A 270 1.03 -24.47 -39.78
C SER A 270 2.39 -25.15 -39.78
N SER A 271 2.41 -26.34 -40.37
CA SER A 271 3.58 -26.96 -40.99
C SER A 271 4.10 -26.09 -42.15
N ASN A 272 5.43 -26.09 -42.31
CA ASN A 272 6.26 -25.36 -43.27
C ASN A 272 5.70 -25.16 -44.70
N SER A 273 5.75 -23.92 -45.22
CA SER A 273 6.39 -23.57 -46.53
C SER A 273 6.30 -22.06 -46.89
N ILE A 274 7.45 -21.38 -46.83
CA ILE A 274 8.07 -20.39 -47.78
C ILE A 274 7.18 -19.40 -48.61
N VAL A 275 7.37 -18.09 -48.30
CA VAL A 275 7.47 -16.86 -49.15
C VAL A 275 6.22 -16.24 -49.81
N THR A 276 5.78 -15.04 -49.38
CA THR A 276 6.01 -13.70 -50.01
C THR A 276 5.30 -12.53 -49.26
N THR A 277 6.05 -11.46 -48.99
CA THR A 277 5.71 -10.00 -48.86
C THR A 277 4.27 -9.49 -48.56
N ARG A 278 4.09 -8.75 -47.44
CA ARG A 278 3.79 -7.27 -47.36
C ARG A 278 3.23 -6.82 -45.97
N ILE A 279 3.91 -5.82 -45.40
CA ILE A 279 3.44 -4.61 -44.68
C ILE A 279 2.36 -4.71 -43.56
N HIS A 280 2.82 -4.38 -42.34
CA HIS A 280 2.15 -3.76 -41.17
C HIS A 280 0.71 -4.17 -40.79
N GLU A 281 0.60 -4.94 -39.69
CA GLU A 281 -0.25 -4.61 -38.54
C GLU A 281 0.21 -5.42 -37.31
N ARG A 282 0.63 -4.75 -36.23
CA ARG A 282 0.98 -5.41 -34.96
C ARG A 282 -0.32 -5.89 -34.29
N LYS A 283 -0.72 -7.13 -34.57
CA LYS A 283 -1.78 -7.83 -33.85
C LYS A 283 -1.16 -8.51 -32.62
N LEU A 284 -1.61 -8.15 -31.41
CA LEU A 284 -1.21 -8.85 -30.18
C LEU A 284 -1.59 -10.34 -30.30
N PRO A 285 -0.70 -11.30 -29.99
CA PRO A 285 -1.07 -12.71 -30.01
C PRO A 285 -1.94 -13.02 -28.78
N GLY A 286 -3.22 -13.30 -29.00
CA GLY A 286 -4.09 -13.90 -27.99
C GLY A 286 -3.63 -15.33 -27.68
N SER A 287 -3.61 -15.71 -26.39
CA SER A 287 -3.28 -17.07 -25.98
C SER A 287 -4.40 -18.04 -26.43
N ILE A 288 -4.01 -19.17 -27.00
CA ILE A 288 -4.91 -20.26 -27.41
C ILE A 288 -5.86 -20.62 -26.26
N GLY A 289 -7.15 -20.79 -26.56
CA GLY A 289 -8.18 -21.11 -25.55
C GLY A 289 -8.80 -19.90 -24.83
N THR A 290 -8.37 -18.67 -25.12
CA THR A 290 -9.04 -17.48 -24.58
C THR A 290 -10.30 -17.14 -25.38
N SER A 291 -11.38 -16.74 -24.70
CA SER A 291 -12.61 -16.27 -25.34
C SER A 291 -12.38 -14.88 -25.94
N VAL A 292 -12.87 -14.65 -27.17
CA VAL A 292 -12.86 -13.35 -27.86
C VAL A 292 -13.95 -12.44 -27.30
N MET A 293 -14.02 -12.28 -25.99
CA MET A 293 -15.07 -11.46 -25.36
C MET A 293 -14.57 -10.04 -25.08
N GLY A 294 -15.27 -9.06 -25.66
CA GLY A 294 -15.02 -7.64 -25.40
C GLY A 294 -15.17 -7.28 -23.92
N GLN A 295 -14.41 -6.31 -23.43
CA GLN A 295 -14.37 -5.93 -22.01
C GLN A 295 -15.76 -5.62 -21.42
N HIS A 296 -16.70 -5.12 -22.24
CA HIS A 296 -18.08 -4.82 -21.84
C HIS A 296 -18.89 -6.04 -21.34
N PHE A 297 -18.63 -7.24 -21.85
CA PHE A 297 -19.40 -8.44 -21.47
C PHE A 297 -19.01 -8.98 -20.09
N LYS A 298 -17.74 -8.81 -19.68
CA LYS A 298 -17.26 -9.17 -18.34
C LYS A 298 -17.95 -8.35 -17.25
N TYR A 299 -18.25 -7.08 -17.53
CA TYR A 299 -19.00 -6.23 -16.60
C TYR A 299 -20.47 -6.67 -16.48
N TYR A 300 -21.07 -7.10 -17.59
CA TYR A 300 -22.45 -7.60 -17.62
C TYR A 300 -22.62 -8.91 -16.83
N LEU A 301 -21.68 -9.84 -16.96
CA LEU A 301 -21.69 -11.11 -16.21
C LEU A 301 -21.50 -10.90 -14.69
N ARG A 302 -20.66 -9.93 -14.30
CA ARG A 302 -20.43 -9.56 -12.90
C ARG A 302 -21.67 -8.92 -12.26
N PHE A 303 -22.40 -8.10 -13.02
CA PHE A 303 -23.66 -7.49 -12.59
C PHE A 303 -24.74 -8.55 -12.33
N LEU A 304 -24.85 -9.55 -13.20
CA LEU A 304 -25.83 -10.64 -13.06
C LEU A 304 -25.52 -11.61 -11.90
N LEU A 305 -24.24 -11.94 -11.69
CA LEU A 305 -23.81 -12.76 -10.55
C LEU A 305 -24.08 -12.07 -9.20
N HIS A 306 -23.89 -10.75 -9.14
CA HIS A 306 -24.17 -9.97 -7.93
C HIS A 306 -25.68 -9.81 -7.65
N ALA A 307 -26.51 -9.82 -8.70
CA ALA A 307 -27.97 -9.80 -8.58
C ALA A 307 -28.54 -11.14 -8.10
N SER A 308 -27.90 -12.27 -8.43
CA SER A 308 -28.37 -13.61 -8.09
C SER A 308 -27.90 -14.10 -6.70
N THR A 309 -26.78 -13.61 -6.17
CA THR A 309 -26.36 -13.93 -4.78
C THR A 309 -27.22 -13.28 -3.70
N ASN A 310 -28.03 -12.28 -4.03
CA ASN A 310 -28.97 -11.66 -3.09
C ASN A 310 -30.32 -12.39 -2.97
N GLN A 311 -30.52 -13.52 -3.66
CA GLN A 311 -31.79 -14.26 -3.67
C GLN A 311 -31.82 -15.54 -2.82
N TYR A 312 -30.74 -15.89 -2.10
CA TYR A 312 -30.73 -17.06 -1.21
C TYR A 312 -30.09 -16.76 0.14
N LEU A 313 -30.84 -16.08 1.01
CA LEU A 313 -30.71 -16.29 2.46
C LEU A 313 -32.03 -15.93 3.16
N PRO A 314 -33.09 -16.78 3.07
CA PRO A 314 -34.15 -16.69 4.06
C PRO A 314 -33.62 -17.22 5.38
N GLN A 315 -33.79 -16.37 6.38
CA GLN A 315 -33.51 -16.59 7.79
C GLN A 315 -34.13 -17.90 8.29
N LEU A 316 -33.32 -18.81 8.83
CA LEU A 316 -33.78 -19.77 9.81
C LEU A 316 -33.59 -19.13 11.18
N GLN A 317 -34.66 -18.53 11.72
CA GLN A 317 -34.78 -18.22 13.14
C GLN A 317 -35.26 -19.47 13.91
N PRO A 318 -34.88 -19.60 15.20
CA PRO A 318 -35.09 -20.80 16.00
C PRO A 318 -36.49 -20.81 16.65
N PHE A 319 -37.09 -21.99 16.70
CA PHE A 319 -38.07 -22.39 17.72
C PHE A 319 -37.60 -23.73 18.30
#